data_AF-A0A9W7ZJP4-F1
#
_entry.id   AF-A0A9W7ZJP4-F1
#
_cell.length_a   1.000
_cell.length_b   1.000
_cell.length_c   1.000
_cell.angle_alpha   90.00
_cell.angle_beta   90.00
_cell.angle_gamma   90.00
#
_symmetry.space_group_name_H-M   'P 1'
#
loop_
_entity.id
_entity.type
_entity.pdbx_description
1 polymer ?
#
loop_
_entity_poly.entity_id
_entity_poly.type
_entity_poly.pdbx_seq_one_letter_code
_entity_poly.pdbx_strand_id
1 'polypeptide(L)'
;MASSRPACAVTSLTEFIHRVYRPAGGLRHRRILDFRPARDFAARHLTPSANFFEPTFNDCRYCQLPAKHQPLDILVPYGHSTDRPWDQDAHMLAAKGWAVEHIVPVKDSWADREPSAPVDPDPGWAEAARLGVLGSCGSEGGPTASHVVFDPCPPLARHITDIEMALQGPSLTDATSRTVLDLGCGSGRDLAWLCSRSLRELATGQGRSSVVWKGLGLDSVRGALRRTRLLADQLGVGSHVVVGHGKFHSDGLFYLKSDLADPVLGNPPPSIITGGPPLFTTSDRRTRDTPSIDPPRDLSFQFDLVLGVRFLNRGLFTTGQISQWIAPGGFLLYSTFVDLPEFPDEHPHGFLHRLGPGELAGWFGPGTGYEVLDDRVECIEDGRHVVSFLARKNLG
;
A
#
# COMPACT_ATOMS: atom_id res chain seq x y z
N MET A 1 -22.89 10.67 19.70
CA MET A 1 -23.10 9.48 20.55
C MET A 1 -21.93 8.53 20.33
N ALA A 2 -21.08 8.32 21.33
CA ALA A 2 -20.01 7.33 21.23
C ALA A 2 -20.64 5.94 21.33
N SER A 3 -20.84 5.27 20.19
CA SER A 3 -21.17 3.84 20.17
C SER A 3 -20.10 3.12 20.99
N SER A 4 -20.49 2.47 22.09
CA SER A 4 -19.59 1.63 22.88
C SER A 4 -18.98 0.60 21.93
N ARG A 5 -17.68 0.69 21.67
CA ARG A 5 -17.01 -0.29 20.82
C ARG A 5 -17.17 -1.67 21.46
N PRO A 6 -17.51 -2.71 20.70
CA PRO A 6 -17.58 -4.07 21.23
C PRO A 6 -16.23 -4.41 21.87
N ALA A 7 -16.27 -5.05 23.04
CA ALA A 7 -15.06 -5.52 23.70
C ALA A 7 -14.35 -6.54 22.79
N CYS A 8 -13.02 -6.42 22.68
CA CYS A 8 -12.18 -7.38 21.99
C CYS A 8 -12.36 -8.77 22.62
N ALA A 9 -12.69 -9.79 21.82
CA ALA A 9 -12.88 -11.15 22.31
C ALA A 9 -11.55 -11.92 22.30
N VAL A 10 -11.26 -12.66 23.37
CA VAL A 10 -10.16 -13.64 23.39
C VAL A 10 -10.76 -15.02 23.19
N THR A 11 -10.41 -15.70 22.10
CA THR A 11 -11.02 -16.99 21.71
C THR A 11 -9.96 -18.01 21.34
N SER A 12 -10.22 -19.29 21.59
CA SER A 12 -9.36 -20.36 21.05
C SER A 12 -9.38 -20.37 19.52
N LEU A 13 -8.35 -20.94 18.88
CA LEU A 13 -8.30 -21.04 17.42
C LEU A 13 -9.50 -21.79 16.84
N THR A 14 -9.93 -22.88 17.48
CA THR A 14 -11.13 -23.64 17.09
C THR A 14 -12.41 -22.80 17.18
N GLU A 15 -12.63 -22.10 18.29
CA GLU A 15 -13.80 -21.24 18.46
C GLU A 15 -13.80 -20.09 17.46
N PHE A 16 -12.64 -19.45 17.27
CA PHE A 16 -12.46 -18.39 16.28
C PHE A 16 -12.90 -18.87 14.90
N ILE A 17 -12.35 -19.99 14.42
CA ILE A 17 -12.67 -20.57 13.11
C ILE A 17 -14.18 -20.83 12.99
N HIS A 18 -14.81 -21.48 13.98
CA HIS A 18 -16.25 -21.72 13.93
C HIS A 18 -17.10 -20.46 13.93
N ARG A 19 -16.65 -19.40 14.63
CA ARG A 19 -17.38 -18.14 14.72
C ARG A 19 -17.30 -17.32 13.44
N VAL A 20 -16.13 -17.22 12.83
CA VAL A 20 -15.90 -16.33 11.67
C VAL A 20 -16.08 -17.04 10.33
N TYR A 21 -15.97 -18.36 10.28
CA TYR A 21 -16.14 -19.11 9.04
C TYR A 21 -17.62 -19.13 8.63
N ARG A 22 -17.90 -18.64 7.41
CA ARG A 22 -19.21 -18.76 6.75
C ARG A 22 -19.07 -19.57 5.46
N PRO A 23 -19.98 -20.52 5.16
CA PRO A 23 -19.90 -21.35 3.96
C PRO A 23 -19.82 -20.58 2.62
N ALA A 24 -20.38 -19.36 2.56
CA ALA A 24 -20.48 -18.56 1.33
C ALA A 24 -19.34 -17.55 1.11
N GLY A 25 -18.25 -17.62 1.87
CA GLY A 25 -17.13 -16.68 1.73
C GLY A 25 -15.92 -16.93 2.63
N GLY A 26 -16.05 -17.79 3.64
CA GLY A 26 -14.97 -18.25 4.50
C GLY A 26 -14.19 -17.13 5.20
N LEU A 27 -12.97 -17.47 5.66
CA LEU A 27 -11.99 -16.53 6.20
C LEU A 27 -11.48 -15.51 5.15
N ARG A 28 -11.85 -15.64 3.87
CA ARG A 28 -11.24 -14.89 2.74
C ARG A 28 -11.42 -13.38 2.83
N HIS A 29 -12.44 -12.91 3.56
CA HIS A 29 -12.72 -11.50 3.75
C HIS A 29 -12.22 -10.96 5.10
N ARG A 30 -11.63 -11.83 5.94
CA ARG A 30 -11.07 -11.44 7.23
C ARG A 30 -9.66 -10.91 7.02
N ARG A 31 -9.31 -9.90 7.80
CA ARG A 31 -7.95 -9.37 7.89
C ARG A 31 -7.34 -9.99 9.11
N ILE A 32 -6.43 -10.93 8.89
CA ILE A 32 -5.86 -11.74 9.95
C ILE A 32 -4.37 -11.41 10.04
N LEU A 33 -3.97 -10.83 11.16
CA LEU A 33 -2.60 -10.54 11.48
C LEU A 33 -2.03 -11.68 12.30
N ASP A 34 -0.88 -12.23 11.89
CA ASP A 34 -0.25 -13.34 12.59
C ASP A 34 1.07 -12.87 13.22
N PHE A 35 1.07 -12.69 14.53
CA PHE A 35 2.24 -12.30 15.32
C PHE A 35 3.08 -13.49 15.80
N ARG A 36 2.74 -14.72 15.40
CA ARG A 36 3.57 -15.88 15.73
C ARG A 36 4.92 -15.80 14.97
N PRO A 37 5.97 -16.45 15.48
CA PRO A 37 7.26 -16.55 14.79
C PRO A 37 7.13 -16.99 13.33
N ALA A 38 8.03 -16.50 12.46
CA ALA A 38 8.05 -16.86 11.04
C ALA A 38 8.07 -18.37 10.80
N ARG A 39 8.79 -19.12 11.64
CA ARG A 39 8.85 -20.58 11.56
C ARG A 39 7.47 -21.21 11.72
N ASP A 40 6.66 -20.69 12.64
CA ASP A 40 5.32 -21.21 12.95
C ASP A 40 4.37 -20.91 11.81
N PHE A 41 4.41 -19.66 11.33
CA PHE A 41 3.64 -19.22 10.18
C PHE A 41 3.98 -20.04 8.93
N ALA A 42 5.28 -20.27 8.68
CA ALA A 42 5.75 -21.07 7.57
C ALA A 42 5.27 -22.52 7.67
N ALA A 43 5.32 -23.12 8.87
CA ALA A 43 4.82 -24.47 9.10
C ALA A 43 3.30 -24.56 8.91
N ARG A 44 2.55 -23.56 9.37
CA ARG A 44 1.07 -23.55 9.34
C ARG A 44 0.52 -22.16 9.65
N HIS A 45 -0.38 -21.67 8.82
CA HIS A 45 -1.10 -20.40 9.01
C HIS A 45 -2.53 -20.50 8.49
N LEU A 46 -3.37 -19.52 8.84
CA LEU A 46 -4.70 -19.40 8.24
C LEU A 46 -4.59 -18.64 6.93
N THR A 47 -5.25 -19.06 5.86
CA THR A 47 -5.39 -18.24 4.65
C THR A 47 -6.64 -17.35 4.80
N PRO A 48 -6.55 -16.01 4.70
CA PRO A 48 -5.44 -15.19 4.16
C PRO A 48 -4.69 -14.36 5.22
N SER A 49 -4.04 -14.96 6.21
CA SER A 49 -3.29 -14.23 7.23
C SER A 49 -1.95 -13.70 6.73
N ALA A 50 -1.52 -12.57 7.30
CA ALA A 50 -0.23 -11.93 7.03
C ALA A 50 0.67 -12.02 8.26
N ASN A 51 1.91 -12.48 8.09
CA ASN A 51 2.84 -12.65 9.20
C ASN A 51 3.61 -11.36 9.51
N PHE A 52 3.55 -10.94 10.77
CA PHE A 52 4.33 -9.83 11.29
C PHE A 52 5.27 -10.39 12.36
N PHE A 53 6.29 -11.11 11.92
CA PHE A 53 7.31 -11.65 12.81
C PHE A 53 8.38 -10.59 13.07
N GLU A 54 8.19 -9.80 14.11
CA GLU A 54 9.28 -9.07 14.78
C GLU A 54 9.03 -9.21 16.29
N PRO A 55 10.09 -9.27 17.12
CA PRO A 55 9.93 -9.42 18.57
C PRO A 55 9.17 -8.27 19.23
N THR A 56 8.99 -7.15 18.53
CA THR A 56 8.17 -6.00 18.96
C THR A 56 7.48 -5.36 17.77
N PHE A 57 6.16 -5.16 17.85
CA PHE A 57 5.47 -4.32 16.88
C PHE A 57 5.98 -2.87 16.99
N ASN A 58 6.68 -2.37 15.96
CA ASN A 58 7.12 -0.98 15.91
C ASN A 58 6.17 -0.09 15.08
N ASP A 59 6.16 1.21 15.38
CA ASP A 59 5.31 2.20 14.71
C ASP A 59 5.57 2.28 13.19
N CYS A 60 6.68 1.74 12.69
CA CYS A 60 6.99 1.71 11.26
C CYS A 60 6.12 0.72 10.48
N ARG A 61 5.41 -0.20 11.15
CA ARG A 61 4.54 -1.19 10.47
C ARG A 61 3.07 -0.79 10.39
N TYR A 62 2.68 0.37 10.94
CA TYR A 62 1.28 0.84 10.83
C TYR A 62 0.80 1.02 9.39
N CYS A 63 1.71 1.28 8.44
CA CYS A 63 1.34 1.39 7.02
C CYS A 63 0.81 0.08 6.43
N GLN A 64 1.12 -1.06 7.05
CA GLN A 64 0.70 -2.38 6.63
C GLN A 64 -0.61 -2.82 7.28
N LEU A 65 -1.13 -2.06 8.24
CA LEU A 65 -2.40 -2.36 8.91
C LEU A 65 -3.60 -1.85 8.10
N PRO A 66 -4.79 -2.44 8.30
CA PRO A 66 -6.00 -1.86 7.75
C PRO A 66 -6.32 -0.50 8.34
N ALA A 67 -7.32 0.14 7.75
CA ALA A 67 -7.96 1.29 8.36
C ALA A 67 -8.48 0.94 9.76
N LYS A 68 -8.42 1.90 10.69
CA LYS A 68 -8.79 1.66 12.10
C LYS A 68 -10.22 1.14 12.31
N HIS A 69 -11.15 1.50 11.43
CA HIS A 69 -12.54 1.08 11.56
C HIS A 69 -12.81 -0.31 10.93
N GLN A 70 -11.87 -0.84 10.15
CA GLN A 70 -12.03 -2.15 9.52
C GLN A 70 -11.74 -3.27 10.54
N PRO A 71 -12.55 -4.33 10.57
CA PRO A 71 -12.32 -5.49 11.42
C PRO A 71 -10.93 -6.09 11.23
N LEU A 72 -10.25 -6.38 12.34
CA LEU A 72 -8.93 -7.00 12.40
C LEU A 72 -8.96 -8.15 13.42
N ASP A 73 -8.46 -9.31 13.00
CA ASP A 73 -8.20 -10.45 13.88
C ASP A 73 -6.70 -10.63 14.06
N ILE A 74 -6.28 -11.06 15.25
CA ILE A 74 -4.85 -11.20 15.58
C ILE A 74 -4.60 -12.59 16.16
N LEU A 75 -3.73 -13.36 15.51
CA LEU A 75 -3.18 -14.60 16.04
C LEU A 75 -1.90 -14.26 16.81
N VAL A 76 -1.83 -14.74 18.05
CA VAL A 76 -0.69 -14.50 18.95
C VAL A 76 -0.15 -15.84 19.46
N PRO A 77 1.16 -15.92 19.73
CA PRO A 77 1.72 -17.13 20.31
C PRO A 77 1.24 -17.34 21.76
N TYR A 78 0.78 -18.54 22.07
CA TYR A 78 0.42 -18.92 23.44
C TYR A 78 1.71 -19.14 24.24
N GLY A 79 2.15 -18.15 24.99
CA GLY A 79 3.16 -18.36 26.04
C GLY A 79 2.55 -18.96 27.31
N HIS A 80 3.36 -19.03 28.36
CA HIS A 80 2.93 -19.36 29.72
C HIS A 80 3.29 -18.28 30.74
N SER A 81 4.10 -17.27 30.37
CA SER A 81 4.50 -16.16 31.24
C SER A 81 3.60 -14.93 31.08
N THR A 82 3.64 -14.05 32.08
CA THR A 82 2.97 -12.74 32.14
C THR A 82 3.65 -11.67 31.29
N ASP A 83 4.88 -11.90 30.83
CA ASP A 83 5.75 -10.87 30.23
C ASP A 83 5.69 -10.84 28.70
N ARG A 84 4.64 -11.39 28.10
CA ARG A 84 4.54 -11.56 26.63
C ARG A 84 4.32 -10.23 25.90
N PRO A 85 5.33 -9.69 25.20
CA PRO A 85 5.20 -8.41 24.50
C PRO A 85 4.19 -8.48 23.34
N TRP A 86 3.98 -9.64 22.72
CA TRP A 86 3.02 -9.81 21.62
C TRP A 86 1.55 -9.74 22.05
N ASP A 87 1.22 -10.17 23.28
CA ASP A 87 -0.12 -9.95 23.84
C ASP A 87 -0.33 -8.45 24.09
N GLN A 88 0.74 -7.73 24.47
CA GLN A 88 0.72 -6.27 24.57
C GLN A 88 0.52 -5.64 23.19
N ASP A 89 1.12 -6.16 22.13
CA ASP A 89 0.97 -5.62 20.77
C ASP A 89 -0.50 -5.67 20.30
N ALA A 90 -1.19 -6.79 20.51
CA ALA A 90 -2.60 -6.93 20.16
C ALA A 90 -3.51 -5.96 20.95
N HIS A 91 -3.29 -5.87 22.27
CA HIS A 91 -4.00 -4.93 23.13
C HIS A 91 -3.64 -3.47 22.82
N MET A 92 -2.39 -3.20 22.44
CA MET A 92 -1.89 -1.90 22.04
C MET A 92 -2.59 -1.43 20.75
N LEU A 93 -2.75 -2.30 19.75
CA LEU A 93 -3.49 -1.95 18.54
C LEU A 93 -4.95 -1.60 18.84
N ALA A 94 -5.61 -2.39 19.70
CA ALA A 94 -6.96 -2.06 20.17
C ALA A 94 -6.99 -0.70 20.90
N ALA A 95 -6.04 -0.45 21.81
CA ALA A 95 -5.92 0.80 22.56
C ALA A 95 -5.59 2.01 21.67
N LYS A 96 -4.83 1.82 20.59
CA LYS A 96 -4.57 2.84 19.56
C LYS A 96 -5.73 3.02 18.58
N GLY A 97 -6.80 2.25 18.75
CA GLY A 97 -8.09 2.49 18.13
C GLY A 97 -8.39 1.65 16.90
N TRP A 98 -7.60 0.61 16.59
CA TRP A 98 -7.98 -0.37 15.58
C TRP A 98 -9.16 -1.23 16.06
N ALA A 99 -10.04 -1.61 15.15
CA ALA A 99 -11.20 -2.47 15.43
C ALA A 99 -10.76 -3.94 15.52
N VAL A 100 -10.02 -4.25 16.59
CA VAL A 100 -9.62 -5.63 16.90
C VAL A 100 -10.85 -6.39 17.42
N GLU A 101 -11.32 -7.37 16.65
CA GLU A 101 -12.49 -8.19 17.01
C GLU A 101 -12.09 -9.41 17.83
N HIS A 102 -11.03 -10.12 17.41
CA HIS A 102 -10.53 -11.32 18.08
C HIS A 102 -9.03 -11.28 18.30
N ILE A 103 -8.61 -11.68 19.49
CA ILE A 103 -7.24 -12.11 19.81
C ILE A 103 -7.28 -13.62 19.99
N VAL A 104 -6.44 -14.33 19.23
CA VAL A 104 -6.46 -15.79 19.11
C VAL A 104 -5.12 -16.36 19.57
N PRO A 105 -4.98 -16.74 20.84
CA PRO A 105 -3.80 -17.43 21.34
C PRO A 105 -3.68 -18.83 20.74
N VAL A 106 -2.54 -19.15 20.14
CA VAL A 106 -2.27 -20.43 19.46
C VAL A 106 -1.31 -21.29 20.27
N LYS A 107 -1.78 -22.47 20.73
CA LYS A 107 -1.09 -23.32 21.75
C LYS A 107 0.22 -23.96 21.31
N ASP A 108 0.44 -24.15 20.02
CA ASP A 108 1.59 -24.86 19.45
C ASP A 108 2.68 -23.95 18.85
N SER A 109 2.79 -22.71 19.36
CA SER A 109 3.80 -21.77 18.90
C SER A 109 5.21 -22.05 19.46
N TRP A 110 6.23 -21.90 18.63
CA TRP A 110 7.64 -22.19 18.93
C TRP A 110 8.41 -21.03 19.59
N ALA A 111 7.75 -19.92 19.94
CA ALA A 111 8.40 -18.69 20.41
C ALA A 111 9.34 -18.90 21.62
N ASP A 112 9.03 -19.85 22.51
CA ASP A 112 9.68 -19.98 23.82
C ASP A 112 10.20 -21.41 24.15
N ARG A 113 10.40 -22.29 23.16
CA ARG A 113 10.61 -23.73 23.46
C ARG A 113 11.97 -24.32 23.08
N GLU A 114 12.46 -25.15 24.01
CA GLU A 114 13.49 -26.16 23.79
C GLU A 114 13.06 -27.12 22.65
N PRO A 115 13.90 -27.37 21.63
CA PRO A 115 13.55 -28.12 20.42
C PRO A 115 13.01 -29.56 20.59
N SER A 116 13.03 -30.13 21.80
CA SER A 116 12.88 -31.57 22.04
C SER A 116 11.51 -32.02 22.59
N ALA A 117 10.63 -31.10 23.01
CA ALA A 117 9.34 -31.48 23.58
C ALA A 117 8.26 -31.65 22.49
N PRO A 118 7.64 -32.84 22.32
CA PRO A 118 6.48 -33.00 21.45
C PRO A 118 5.33 -32.10 21.94
N VAL A 119 4.67 -31.43 21.01
CA VAL A 119 3.55 -30.53 21.31
C VAL A 119 2.31 -31.07 20.65
N ASP A 120 1.26 -31.25 21.44
CA ASP A 120 -0.06 -31.50 20.88
C ASP A 120 -0.45 -30.26 20.05
N PRO A 121 -0.66 -30.41 18.72
CA PRO A 121 -0.99 -29.27 17.88
C PRO A 121 -2.31 -28.66 18.34
N ASP A 122 -2.46 -27.34 18.17
CA ASP A 122 -3.74 -26.68 18.48
C ASP A 122 -4.85 -27.35 17.65
N PRO A 123 -5.95 -27.83 18.28
CA PRO A 123 -7.01 -28.53 17.55
C PRO A 123 -7.65 -27.67 16.45
N GLY A 124 -7.53 -26.34 16.54
CA GLY A 124 -7.94 -25.43 15.49
C GLY A 124 -7.24 -25.66 14.15
N TRP A 125 -6.03 -26.23 14.12
CA TRP A 125 -5.34 -26.54 12.86
C TRP A 125 -5.99 -27.69 12.10
N ALA A 126 -6.46 -28.73 12.79
CA ALA A 126 -7.20 -29.82 12.15
C ALA A 126 -8.51 -29.31 11.53
N GLU A 127 -9.18 -28.38 12.22
CA GLU A 127 -10.38 -27.73 11.71
C GLU A 127 -10.08 -26.81 10.51
N ALA A 128 -9.00 -26.01 10.58
CA ALA A 128 -8.56 -25.19 9.44
C ALA A 128 -8.26 -26.04 8.20
N ALA A 129 -7.62 -27.21 8.38
CA ALA A 129 -7.36 -28.16 7.31
C ALA A 129 -8.67 -28.71 6.73
N ARG A 130 -9.60 -29.14 7.59
CA ARG A 130 -10.93 -29.65 7.20
C ARG A 130 -11.71 -28.63 6.38
N LEU A 131 -11.57 -27.35 6.69
CA LEU A 131 -12.26 -26.24 6.01
C LEU A 131 -11.49 -25.69 4.79
N GLY A 132 -10.30 -26.21 4.47
CA GLY A 132 -9.49 -25.76 3.35
C GLY A 132 -8.94 -24.34 3.51
N VAL A 133 -8.72 -23.91 4.76
CA VAL A 133 -8.17 -22.58 5.11
C VAL A 133 -6.82 -22.66 5.81
N LEU A 134 -6.24 -23.86 5.92
CA LEU A 134 -4.87 -24.06 6.37
C LEU A 134 -3.91 -23.81 5.20
N GLY A 135 -3.05 -22.81 5.36
CA GLY A 135 -1.90 -22.56 4.51
C GLY A 135 -0.60 -23.10 5.14
N SER A 136 0.38 -23.38 4.30
CA SER A 136 1.76 -23.69 4.70
C SER A 136 2.71 -23.13 3.65
N CYS A 137 3.83 -22.58 4.07
CA CYS A 137 4.93 -22.27 3.16
C CYS A 137 5.60 -23.61 2.83
N GLY A 138 5.24 -24.21 1.68
CA GLY A 138 5.84 -25.47 1.25
C GLY A 138 7.35 -25.37 1.16
N SER A 139 8.06 -26.49 1.39
CA SER A 139 9.51 -26.61 1.19
C SER A 139 9.93 -26.44 -0.27
N GLU A 140 8.99 -26.45 -1.22
CA GLU A 140 9.23 -26.27 -2.66
C GLU A 140 9.08 -24.79 -3.08
N GLY A 141 9.93 -23.93 -2.52
CA GLY A 141 10.58 -22.78 -3.17
C GLY A 141 9.78 -21.66 -3.85
N GLY A 142 8.45 -21.75 -3.96
CA GLY A 142 7.63 -20.68 -4.52
C GLY A 142 7.45 -19.55 -3.51
N PRO A 143 7.62 -18.26 -3.88
CA PRO A 143 7.21 -17.17 -3.01
C PRO A 143 5.71 -17.32 -2.75
N THR A 144 5.33 -17.73 -1.54
CA THR A 144 3.94 -17.67 -1.11
C THR A 144 3.51 -16.22 -1.24
N ALA A 145 2.55 -15.93 -2.12
CA ALA A 145 2.06 -14.57 -2.32
C ALA A 145 1.65 -14.01 -0.96
N SER A 146 2.43 -13.06 -0.45
CA SER A 146 2.19 -12.47 0.85
C SER A 146 0.81 -11.82 0.85
N HIS A 147 -0.07 -12.30 1.73
CA HIS A 147 -1.34 -11.65 1.94
C HIS A 147 -1.11 -10.26 2.55
N VAL A 148 -1.87 -9.29 2.08
CA VAL A 148 -1.94 -7.95 2.67
C VAL A 148 -3.18 -7.85 3.54
N VAL A 149 -3.06 -7.25 4.72
CA VAL A 149 -4.21 -6.95 5.58
C VAL A 149 -4.73 -5.53 5.37
N PHE A 150 -4.29 -4.87 4.31
CA PHE A 150 -4.61 -3.48 4.01
C PHE A 150 -5.12 -3.34 2.56
N ASP A 151 -5.99 -2.35 2.35
CA ASP A 151 -6.51 -1.97 1.03
C ASP A 151 -5.75 -0.76 0.48
N PRO A 152 -5.68 -0.53 -0.83
CA PRO A 152 -5.18 0.74 -1.33
C PRO A 152 -6.23 1.83 -1.02
N CYS A 153 -5.93 3.08 -1.39
CA CYS A 153 -6.90 4.15 -1.34
C CYS A 153 -8.16 3.76 -2.15
N PRO A 154 -9.36 4.18 -1.71
CA PRO A 154 -10.62 3.81 -2.35
C PRO A 154 -10.68 4.05 -3.88
N PRO A 155 -10.22 5.19 -4.44
CA PRO A 155 -10.29 5.39 -5.88
C PRO A 155 -9.38 4.44 -6.65
N LEU A 156 -8.19 4.10 -6.14
CA LEU A 156 -7.33 3.11 -6.79
C LEU A 156 -7.96 1.71 -6.77
N ALA A 157 -8.51 1.29 -5.62
CA ALA A 157 -9.22 0.00 -5.53
C ALA A 157 -10.37 -0.11 -6.53
N ARG A 158 -11.11 1.00 -6.70
CA ARG A 158 -12.30 1.09 -7.54
C ARG A 158 -11.97 1.00 -9.03
N HIS A 159 -10.94 1.72 -9.46
CA HIS A 159 -10.71 1.99 -10.89
C HIS A 159 -9.61 1.15 -11.53
N ILE A 160 -8.78 0.46 -10.74
CA ILE A 160 -7.59 -0.19 -11.30
C ILE A 160 -7.91 -1.25 -12.37
N THR A 161 -9.03 -1.98 -12.23
CA THR A 161 -9.45 -2.97 -13.25
C THR A 161 -9.79 -2.28 -14.57
N ASP A 162 -10.52 -1.17 -14.54
CA ASP A 162 -10.90 -0.42 -15.74
C ASP A 162 -9.68 0.24 -16.40
N ILE A 163 -8.75 0.76 -15.60
CA ILE A 163 -7.46 1.29 -16.07
C ILE A 163 -6.66 0.19 -16.79
N GLU A 164 -6.52 -0.99 -16.17
CA GLU A 164 -5.79 -2.12 -16.74
C GLU A 164 -6.43 -2.58 -18.06
N MET A 165 -7.75 -2.69 -18.11
CA MET A 165 -8.49 -3.05 -19.34
C MET A 165 -8.28 -2.02 -20.45
N ALA A 166 -8.35 -0.72 -20.13
CA ALA A 166 -8.14 0.35 -21.11
C ALA A 166 -6.70 0.41 -21.63
N LEU A 167 -5.74 -0.05 -20.83
CA LEU A 167 -4.33 -0.13 -21.19
C LEU A 167 -3.98 -1.41 -21.97
N GLN A 168 -4.74 -2.50 -21.87
CA GLN A 168 -4.36 -3.79 -22.47
C GLN A 168 -4.31 -3.81 -24.01
N GLY A 169 -4.87 -2.82 -24.70
CA GLY A 169 -4.85 -2.78 -26.17
C GLY A 169 -5.51 -4.02 -26.82
N PRO A 170 -5.47 -4.16 -28.16
CA PRO A 170 -6.13 -5.27 -28.84
C PRO A 170 -5.39 -6.62 -28.77
N SER A 171 -4.17 -6.68 -28.23
CA SER A 171 -3.35 -7.91 -28.20
C SER A 171 -3.28 -8.49 -26.78
N LEU A 172 -4.03 -9.56 -26.54
CA LEU A 172 -4.26 -10.17 -25.21
C LEU A 172 -3.22 -11.24 -24.80
N THR A 173 -2.19 -11.48 -25.60
CA THR A 173 -1.44 -12.75 -25.48
C THR A 173 -0.23 -12.74 -24.56
N ASP A 174 0.26 -11.58 -24.12
CA ASP A 174 1.44 -11.49 -23.23
C ASP A 174 1.20 -10.60 -22.00
N ALA A 175 1.80 -11.00 -20.87
CA ALA A 175 1.82 -10.21 -19.65
C ALA A 175 2.37 -8.82 -19.96
N THR A 176 1.52 -7.80 -19.84
CA THR A 176 1.88 -6.46 -20.27
C THR A 176 2.46 -5.68 -19.10
N SER A 177 3.73 -5.30 -19.20
CA SER A 177 4.36 -4.45 -18.19
C SER A 177 3.80 -3.03 -18.31
N ARG A 178 3.38 -2.46 -17.18
CA ARG A 178 2.91 -1.07 -17.06
C ARG A 178 3.70 -0.31 -16.01
N THR A 179 3.69 1.01 -16.12
CA THR A 179 4.49 1.90 -15.29
C THR A 179 3.64 2.89 -14.51
N VAL A 180 3.97 3.08 -13.23
CA VAL A 180 3.29 4.03 -12.34
C VAL A 180 4.26 4.99 -11.66
N LEU A 181 3.87 6.27 -11.55
CA LEU A 181 4.55 7.28 -10.74
C LEU A 181 3.66 7.64 -9.55
N ASP A 182 4.14 7.42 -8.32
CA ASP A 182 3.44 7.75 -7.07
C ASP A 182 4.04 8.99 -6.40
N LEU A 183 3.29 10.09 -6.42
CA LEU A 183 3.68 11.41 -5.95
C LEU A 183 3.39 11.56 -4.45
N GLY A 184 4.45 11.75 -3.65
CA GLY A 184 4.29 11.79 -2.20
C GLY A 184 3.86 10.43 -1.66
N CYS A 185 4.54 9.37 -2.09
CA CYS A 185 4.12 7.98 -1.87
C CYS A 185 4.04 7.58 -0.40
N GLY A 186 4.59 8.39 0.52
CA GLY A 186 4.62 8.11 1.94
C GLY A 186 5.28 6.77 2.20
N SER A 187 4.55 5.86 2.83
CA SER A 187 5.05 4.52 3.16
C SER A 187 4.79 3.48 2.05
N GLY A 188 4.37 3.94 0.86
CA GLY A 188 4.30 3.12 -0.35
C GLY A 188 3.19 2.09 -0.37
N ARG A 189 2.13 2.31 0.41
CA ARG A 189 1.01 1.36 0.56
C ARG A 189 0.32 1.10 -0.77
N ASP A 190 -0.12 2.15 -1.45
CA ASP A 190 -0.78 2.08 -2.76
C ASP A 190 0.14 1.53 -3.84
N LEU A 191 1.38 2.04 -3.91
CA LEU A 191 2.39 1.58 -4.85
C LEU A 191 2.71 0.09 -4.71
N ALA A 192 3.00 -0.39 -3.50
CA ALA A 192 3.32 -1.79 -3.25
C ALA A 192 2.10 -2.71 -3.47
N TRP A 193 0.89 -2.24 -3.12
CA TRP A 193 -0.35 -2.96 -3.43
C TRP A 193 -0.54 -3.12 -4.94
N LEU A 194 -0.32 -2.05 -5.71
CA LEU A 194 -0.46 -2.07 -7.15
C LEU A 194 0.56 -2.99 -7.81
N CYS A 195 1.84 -2.88 -7.44
CA CYS A 195 2.92 -3.74 -7.96
C CYS A 195 2.75 -5.22 -7.61
N SER A 196 2.11 -5.55 -6.48
CA SER A 196 1.83 -6.93 -6.05
C SER A 196 0.49 -7.49 -6.54
N ARG A 197 -0.31 -6.69 -7.26
CA ARG A 197 -1.67 -7.06 -7.68
C ARG A 197 -1.73 -8.34 -8.49
N SER A 198 -0.92 -8.48 -9.54
CA SER A 198 -0.92 -9.68 -10.40
C SER A 198 -0.53 -10.95 -9.65
N LEU A 199 0.50 -10.88 -8.78
CA LEU A 199 0.90 -12.00 -7.92
C LEU A 199 -0.24 -12.43 -6.99
N ARG A 200 -0.98 -11.47 -6.43
CA ARG A 200 -2.11 -11.75 -5.52
C ARG A 200 -3.31 -12.33 -6.26
N GLU A 201 -3.65 -11.82 -7.44
CA GLU A 201 -4.75 -12.38 -8.25
C GLU A 201 -4.45 -13.79 -8.75
N LEU A 202 -3.19 -14.07 -9.11
CA LEU A 202 -2.73 -15.42 -9.43
C LEU A 202 -2.92 -16.37 -8.23
N ALA A 203 -2.54 -15.93 -7.03
CA ALA A 203 -2.66 -16.73 -5.82
C ALA A 203 -4.11 -17.03 -5.41
N THR A 204 -5.06 -16.13 -5.71
CA THR A 204 -6.49 -16.35 -5.41
C THR A 204 -7.23 -17.10 -6.51
N GLY A 205 -6.58 -17.39 -7.64
CA GLY A 205 -7.23 -17.96 -8.83
C GLY A 205 -8.26 -17.03 -9.47
N GLN A 206 -8.26 -15.74 -9.10
CA GLN A 206 -9.17 -14.73 -9.64
C GLN A 206 -8.56 -13.96 -10.82
N GLY A 207 -7.43 -14.44 -11.36
CA GLY A 207 -6.61 -13.81 -12.41
C GLY A 207 -7.41 -13.14 -13.53
N ARG A 208 -7.76 -11.87 -13.31
CA ARG A 208 -8.48 -11.03 -14.27
C ARG A 208 -7.51 -10.14 -15.04
N SER A 209 -6.35 -9.85 -14.45
CA SER A 209 -5.35 -8.98 -15.04
C SER A 209 -4.00 -9.66 -15.17
N SER A 210 -3.45 -9.65 -16.39
CA SER A 210 -2.06 -10.06 -16.68
C SER A 210 -1.07 -8.88 -16.57
N VAL A 211 -1.52 -7.73 -16.06
CA VAL A 211 -0.71 -6.51 -16.00
C VAL A 211 0.31 -6.61 -14.87
N VAL A 212 1.59 -6.38 -15.21
CA VAL A 212 2.68 -6.30 -14.24
C VAL A 212 3.06 -4.83 -14.07
N TRP A 213 2.75 -4.26 -12.91
CA TRP A 213 3.10 -2.88 -12.60
C TRP A 213 4.53 -2.76 -12.08
N LYS A 214 5.30 -1.85 -12.67
CA LYS A 214 6.56 -1.32 -12.15
C LYS A 214 6.35 0.13 -11.75
N GLY A 215 6.92 0.59 -10.65
CA GLY A 215 6.64 1.95 -10.22
C GLY A 215 7.76 2.69 -9.53
N LEU A 216 7.66 4.02 -9.62
CA LEU A 216 8.52 5.00 -8.97
C LEU A 216 7.73 5.72 -7.87
N GLY A 217 8.12 5.55 -6.61
CA GLY A 217 7.58 6.32 -5.49
C GLY A 217 8.50 7.50 -5.13
N LEU A 218 7.97 8.72 -5.12
CA LEU A 218 8.72 9.91 -4.74
C LEU A 218 8.25 10.45 -3.39
N ASP A 219 9.18 10.70 -2.48
CA ASP A 219 8.88 11.33 -1.19
C ASP A 219 10.08 12.10 -0.63
N SER A 220 9.78 13.04 0.27
CA SER A 220 10.78 13.83 0.99
C SER A 220 11.17 13.26 2.35
N VAL A 221 10.39 12.30 2.85
CA VAL A 221 10.54 11.67 4.15
C VAL A 221 11.25 10.33 4.02
N ARG A 222 12.54 10.34 4.37
CA ARG A 222 13.45 9.17 4.36
C ARG A 222 12.84 7.91 5.00
N GLY A 223 12.24 8.05 6.18
CA GLY A 223 11.63 6.93 6.89
C GLY A 223 10.46 6.30 6.14
N ALA A 224 9.74 7.10 5.35
CA ALA A 224 8.61 6.64 4.55
C ALA A 224 9.10 5.80 3.37
N LEU A 225 10.12 6.27 2.66
CA LEU A 225 10.76 5.52 1.56
C LEU A 225 11.38 4.19 1.99
N ARG A 226 11.98 4.13 3.19
CA ARG A 226 12.47 2.86 3.76
C ARG A 226 11.34 1.86 3.99
N ARG A 227 10.19 2.33 4.52
CA ARG A 227 9.00 1.49 4.70
C ARG A 227 8.43 1.02 3.36
N THR A 228 8.44 1.87 2.33
CA THR A 228 8.03 1.50 0.97
C THR A 228 8.85 0.33 0.44
N ARG A 229 10.20 0.39 0.54
CA ARG A 229 11.08 -0.72 0.11
C ARG A 229 10.83 -1.99 0.91
N LEU A 230 10.81 -1.88 2.24
CA LEU A 230 10.56 -3.03 3.11
C LEU A 230 9.22 -3.71 2.78
N LEU A 231 8.16 -2.91 2.56
CA LEU A 231 6.86 -3.43 2.18
C LEU A 231 6.90 -4.11 0.80
N ALA A 232 7.55 -3.49 -0.20
CA ALA A 232 7.69 -4.09 -1.52
C ALA A 232 8.46 -5.42 -1.48
N ASP A 233 9.54 -5.50 -0.71
CA ASP A 233 10.33 -6.73 -0.51
C ASP A 233 9.49 -7.82 0.16
N GLN A 234 8.74 -7.47 1.22
CA GLN A 234 7.82 -8.38 1.91
C GLN A 234 6.72 -8.94 1.00
N LEU A 235 6.28 -8.15 0.02
CA LEU A 235 5.30 -8.56 -0.98
C LEU A 235 5.91 -9.25 -2.21
N GLY A 236 7.23 -9.49 -2.22
CA GLY A 236 7.92 -10.14 -3.33
C GLY A 236 8.00 -9.29 -4.61
N VAL A 237 7.84 -7.98 -4.48
CA VAL A 237 7.84 -7.01 -5.60
C VAL A 237 8.89 -5.91 -5.46
N GLY A 238 9.92 -6.15 -4.64
CA GLY A 238 11.05 -5.23 -4.46
C GLY A 238 11.74 -4.84 -5.78
N SER A 239 11.82 -5.78 -6.73
CA SER A 239 12.37 -5.52 -8.07
C SER A 239 11.46 -4.66 -8.96
N HIS A 240 10.18 -4.53 -8.62
CA HIS A 240 9.19 -3.73 -9.37
C HIS A 240 9.06 -2.31 -8.80
N VAL A 241 9.52 -2.08 -7.57
CA VAL A 241 9.35 -0.81 -6.87
C VAL A 241 10.69 -0.09 -6.73
N VAL A 242 10.71 1.13 -7.22
CA VAL A 242 11.83 2.04 -7.12
C VAL A 242 11.37 3.27 -6.34
N VAL A 243 12.27 3.88 -5.56
CA VAL A 243 11.95 5.10 -4.79
C VAL A 243 12.98 6.19 -5.02
N GLY A 244 12.53 7.45 -5.13
CA GLY A 244 13.38 8.63 -5.24
C GLY A 244 13.23 9.52 -4.00
N HIS A 245 14.36 9.88 -3.37
CA HIS A 245 14.38 10.77 -2.21
C HIS A 245 14.61 12.21 -2.66
N GLY A 246 13.61 13.06 -2.47
CA GLY A 246 13.68 14.44 -2.92
C GLY A 246 12.49 15.26 -2.45
N LYS A 247 12.39 16.50 -2.89
CA LYS A 247 11.28 17.38 -2.52
C LYS A 247 10.72 18.06 -3.75
N PHE A 248 9.39 18.12 -3.83
CA PHE A 248 8.71 18.99 -4.78
C PHE A 248 8.74 20.43 -4.28
N HIS A 249 9.19 21.34 -5.14
CA HIS A 249 9.21 22.78 -4.85
C HIS A 249 7.96 23.47 -5.43
N SER A 250 7.77 24.74 -5.10
CA SER A 250 6.61 25.53 -5.54
C SER A 250 6.57 25.77 -7.06
N ASP A 251 7.69 25.58 -7.74
CA ASP A 251 7.82 25.60 -9.19
C ASP A 251 7.41 24.26 -9.85
N GLY A 252 6.96 23.28 -9.06
CA GLY A 252 6.59 21.96 -9.55
C GLY A 252 7.78 21.05 -9.88
N LEU A 253 9.03 21.50 -9.69
CA LEU A 253 10.19 20.67 -9.96
C LEU A 253 10.52 19.76 -8.76
N PHE A 254 11.05 18.58 -9.04
CA PHE A 254 11.52 17.64 -8.03
C PHE A 254 13.03 17.70 -7.87
N TYR A 255 13.46 18.03 -6.66
CA TYR A 255 14.88 18.16 -6.31
C TYR A 255 15.31 16.92 -5.54
N LEU A 256 16.14 16.09 -6.16
CA LEU A 256 16.73 14.94 -5.48
C LEU A 256 17.66 15.40 -4.38
N LYS A 257 17.61 14.69 -3.25
CA LYS A 257 18.59 14.84 -2.18
C LYS A 257 19.77 13.90 -2.46
N SER A 258 20.98 14.43 -2.32
CA SER A 258 22.24 13.70 -2.43
C SER A 258 22.24 12.32 -1.75
N ASP A 259 22.79 11.33 -2.46
CA ASP A 259 22.97 9.94 -1.99
C ASP A 259 23.93 9.83 -0.80
N LEU A 260 24.79 10.83 -0.61
CA LEU A 260 25.76 10.86 0.48
C LEU A 260 25.10 10.82 1.86
N ALA A 261 23.82 11.18 1.96
CA ALA A 261 23.08 11.17 3.22
C ALA A 261 22.49 9.79 3.61
N ASP A 262 22.36 8.84 2.67
CA ASP A 262 21.83 7.50 2.94
C ASP A 262 22.24 6.44 1.90
N PRO A 263 23.34 5.70 2.11
CA PRO A 263 23.74 4.64 1.18
C PRO A 263 22.70 3.52 1.05
N VAL A 264 21.82 3.35 2.05
CA VAL A 264 20.74 2.34 2.03
C VAL A 264 19.61 2.75 1.09
N LEU A 265 19.36 4.05 0.94
CA LEU A 265 18.32 4.60 0.06
C LEU A 265 18.85 5.07 -1.29
N GLY A 266 20.14 4.86 -1.58
CA GLY A 266 20.82 5.37 -2.77
C GLY A 266 19.87 5.49 -3.97
N ASN A 267 19.79 6.70 -4.52
CA ASN A 267 18.86 7.01 -5.59
C ASN A 267 19.04 5.97 -6.69
N PRO A 268 17.93 5.48 -7.23
CA PRO A 268 17.93 4.28 -8.03
C PRO A 268 18.85 4.47 -9.23
N PRO A 269 19.68 3.46 -9.54
CA PRO A 269 20.41 3.49 -10.78
C PRO A 269 19.37 3.57 -11.89
N PRO A 270 19.65 4.36 -12.93
CA PRO A 270 18.57 4.88 -13.74
C PRO A 270 17.86 3.87 -14.67
N SER A 271 18.27 2.60 -14.67
CA SER A 271 17.87 1.54 -15.60
C SER A 271 16.82 0.55 -15.05
N ILE A 272 16.51 0.55 -13.76
CA ILE A 272 15.71 -0.53 -13.12
C ILE A 272 14.26 -0.58 -13.63
N ILE A 273 13.63 0.56 -13.90
CA ILE A 273 12.21 0.60 -14.28
C ILE A 273 12.02 0.26 -15.76
N THR A 274 12.88 0.79 -16.62
CA THR A 274 12.64 0.85 -18.08
C THR A 274 13.48 -0.12 -18.89
N GLY A 275 14.51 -0.75 -18.31
CA GLY A 275 15.54 -1.46 -19.10
C GLY A 275 16.26 -0.55 -20.09
N GLY A 276 16.13 0.77 -19.93
CA GLY A 276 16.52 1.80 -20.89
C GLY A 276 17.43 2.88 -20.29
N PRO A 277 17.57 4.04 -20.98
CA PRO A 277 18.42 5.15 -20.55
C PRO A 277 17.98 5.75 -19.22
N PRO A 278 18.81 6.59 -18.61
CA PRO A 278 18.60 7.00 -17.24
C PRO A 278 17.28 7.72 -16.94
N LEU A 279 16.51 7.20 -15.97
CA LEU A 279 15.25 7.76 -15.45
C LEU A 279 15.35 9.25 -15.05
N PHE A 280 16.52 9.67 -14.57
CA PHE A 280 16.78 11.06 -14.20
C PHE A 280 17.87 11.64 -15.09
N THR A 281 17.56 12.73 -15.77
CA THR A 281 18.56 13.57 -16.42
C THR A 281 18.82 14.79 -15.53
N THR A 282 20.11 15.14 -15.36
CA THR A 282 20.45 16.42 -14.74
C THR A 282 20.14 17.52 -15.74
N SER A 283 19.13 18.35 -15.44
CA SER A 283 18.95 19.59 -16.19
C SER A 283 19.97 20.60 -15.67
N ASP A 284 20.71 21.27 -16.56
CA ASP A 284 21.73 22.26 -16.19
C ASP A 284 21.09 23.61 -15.78
N ARG A 285 19.88 23.57 -15.21
CA ARG A 285 19.14 24.75 -14.75
C ARG A 285 19.58 25.11 -13.34
N ARG A 286 20.70 25.83 -13.24
CA ARG A 286 21.04 26.54 -12.00
C ARG A 286 20.17 27.78 -11.85
N THR A 287 19.11 27.69 -11.06
CA THR A 287 18.38 28.87 -10.57
C THR A 287 19.16 29.50 -9.42
N ARG A 288 19.40 30.82 -9.47
CA ARG A 288 20.28 31.55 -8.53
C ARG A 288 19.81 31.58 -7.06
N ASP A 289 18.59 31.13 -6.76
CA ASP A 289 17.95 31.36 -5.47
C ASP A 289 17.49 30.09 -4.71
N THR A 290 17.97 28.90 -5.07
CA THR A 290 17.60 27.66 -4.35
C THR A 290 18.69 27.20 -3.38
N PRO A 291 18.38 26.97 -2.08
CA PRO A 291 19.32 26.48 -1.06
C PRO A 291 19.68 24.99 -1.19
N SER A 292 19.24 24.32 -2.26
CA SER A 292 19.68 22.97 -2.62
C SER A 292 20.95 23.07 -3.46
N ILE A 293 22.03 22.42 -3.01
CA ILE A 293 23.30 22.35 -3.74
C ILE A 293 23.16 21.58 -5.06
N ASP A 294 22.15 20.71 -5.18
CA ASP A 294 21.92 19.86 -6.35
C ASP A 294 20.87 20.47 -7.31
N PRO A 295 21.12 20.44 -8.64
CA PRO A 295 20.18 20.93 -9.65
C PRO A 295 18.90 20.07 -9.72
N PRO A 296 17.76 20.64 -10.14
CA PRO A 296 16.55 19.86 -10.35
C PRO A 296 16.78 18.79 -11.41
N ARG A 297 16.27 17.58 -11.14
CA ARG A 297 16.32 16.50 -12.12
C ARG A 297 15.00 16.41 -12.83
N ASP A 298 15.07 16.35 -14.16
CA ASP A 298 13.88 16.12 -14.96
C ASP A 298 13.66 14.61 -15.11
N LEU A 299 12.39 14.21 -15.00
CA LEU A 299 11.96 12.86 -15.33
C LEU A 299 11.56 12.90 -16.80
N SER A 300 12.45 12.41 -17.66
CA SER A 300 12.21 12.34 -19.11
C SER A 300 11.25 11.22 -19.52
N PHE A 301 10.79 10.41 -18.56
CA PHE A 301 9.95 9.25 -18.79
C PHE A 301 8.47 9.57 -18.57
N GLN A 302 7.61 8.94 -19.39
CA GLN A 302 6.16 9.01 -19.26
C GLN A 302 5.61 7.71 -18.70
N PHE A 303 4.64 7.81 -17.82
CA PHE A 303 4.04 6.70 -17.09
C PHE A 303 2.64 6.40 -17.62
N ASP A 304 2.26 5.12 -17.57
CA ASP A 304 0.89 4.69 -17.89
C ASP A 304 -0.12 5.18 -16.84
N LEU A 305 0.34 5.37 -15.60
CA LEU A 305 -0.44 5.92 -14.48
C LEU A 305 0.41 6.90 -13.66
N VAL A 306 -0.12 8.10 -13.41
CA VAL A 306 0.38 9.00 -12.36
C VAL A 306 -0.62 8.99 -11.21
N LEU A 307 -0.14 8.67 -10.01
CA LEU A 307 -0.88 8.54 -8.77
C LEU A 307 -0.49 9.66 -7.80
N GLY A 308 -1.47 10.27 -7.14
CA GLY A 308 -1.24 11.17 -6.02
C GLY A 308 -2.28 10.96 -4.93
N VAL A 309 -1.87 10.52 -3.74
CA VAL A 309 -2.78 10.20 -2.63
C VAL A 309 -2.39 11.00 -1.39
N ARG A 310 -3.30 11.84 -0.90
CA ARG A 310 -3.12 12.75 0.25
C ARG A 310 -1.87 13.62 0.15
N PHE A 311 -1.50 13.91 -1.10
CA PHE A 311 -0.40 14.78 -1.46
C PHE A 311 -0.98 15.96 -2.25
N LEU A 312 -0.36 17.12 -2.11
CA LEU A 312 -0.73 18.30 -2.89
C LEU A 312 0.49 19.20 -3.06
N ASN A 313 0.84 19.46 -4.32
CA ASN A 313 1.73 20.53 -4.70
C ASN A 313 1.19 21.16 -5.99
N ARG A 314 0.63 22.37 -5.90
CA ARG A 314 0.02 23.03 -7.05
C ARG A 314 0.99 23.41 -8.16
N GLY A 315 2.26 23.61 -7.82
CA GLY A 315 3.31 23.86 -8.81
C GLY A 315 3.36 22.78 -9.88
N LEU A 316 3.07 21.51 -9.52
CA LEU A 316 3.03 20.40 -10.45
C LEU A 316 1.93 20.50 -11.51
N PHE A 317 0.81 21.14 -11.17
CA PHE A 317 -0.31 21.35 -12.09
C PHE A 317 -0.10 22.60 -12.93
N THR A 318 0.29 23.70 -12.28
CA THR A 318 0.41 25.01 -12.94
C THR A 318 1.55 25.07 -13.95
N THR A 319 2.62 24.30 -13.76
CA THR A 319 3.71 24.19 -14.74
C THR A 319 3.48 23.14 -15.82
N GLY A 320 2.38 22.36 -15.72
CA GLY A 320 2.08 21.27 -16.63
C GLY A 320 2.97 20.03 -16.45
N GLN A 321 3.78 19.98 -15.39
CA GLN A 321 4.74 18.90 -15.15
C GLN A 321 4.07 17.52 -15.05
N ILE A 322 2.94 17.41 -14.33
CA ILE A 322 2.18 16.15 -14.25
C ILE A 322 1.72 15.70 -15.64
N SER A 323 1.23 16.64 -16.46
CA SER A 323 0.78 16.31 -17.82
C SER A 323 1.92 15.78 -18.68
N GLN A 324 3.14 16.27 -18.50
CA GLN A 324 4.32 15.77 -19.21
C GLN A 324 4.69 14.35 -18.81
N TRP A 325 4.47 13.96 -17.55
CA TRP A 325 4.73 12.61 -17.04
C TRP A 325 3.65 11.59 -17.42
N ILE A 326 2.48 11.99 -17.88
CA ILE A 326 1.44 11.05 -18.30
C ILE A 326 1.63 10.71 -19.78
N ALA A 327 1.78 9.42 -20.09
CA ALA A 327 1.86 8.93 -21.46
C ALA A 327 0.54 9.20 -22.22
N PRO A 328 0.55 9.39 -23.56
CA PRO A 328 -0.68 9.42 -24.34
C PRO A 328 -1.53 8.17 -24.10
N GLY A 329 -2.82 8.34 -23.81
CA GLY A 329 -3.71 7.25 -23.41
C GLY A 329 -3.58 6.79 -21.95
N GLY A 330 -2.58 7.29 -21.22
CA GLY A 330 -2.34 7.03 -19.81
C GLY A 330 -3.27 7.81 -18.87
N PHE A 331 -3.14 7.56 -17.57
CA PHE A 331 -4.10 8.00 -16.56
C PHE A 331 -3.49 8.88 -15.48
N LEU A 332 -4.29 9.81 -14.98
CA LEU A 332 -4.09 10.50 -13.71
C LEU A 332 -5.13 10.00 -12.72
N LEU A 333 -4.69 9.42 -11.60
CA LEU A 333 -5.55 9.12 -10.46
C LEU A 333 -5.07 9.96 -9.27
N TYR A 334 -5.93 10.86 -8.80
CA TYR A 334 -5.59 11.78 -7.72
C TYR A 334 -6.64 11.74 -6.63
N SER A 335 -6.22 11.64 -5.38
CA SER A 335 -7.10 11.64 -4.22
C SER A 335 -6.52 12.47 -3.09
N THR A 336 -7.08 13.64 -2.80
CA THR A 336 -6.53 14.53 -1.77
C THR A 336 -7.62 15.38 -1.12
N PHE A 337 -7.29 16.03 -0.02
CA PHE A 337 -8.27 16.76 0.79
C PHE A 337 -8.95 17.86 -0.02
N VAL A 338 -10.25 18.03 0.20
CA VAL A 338 -11.06 19.04 -0.48
C VAL A 338 -11.39 20.20 0.48
N ASP A 339 -11.39 21.42 -0.04
CA ASP A 339 -11.75 22.62 0.70
C ASP A 339 -13.23 22.95 0.46
N LEU A 340 -14.08 22.43 1.33
CA LEU A 340 -15.53 22.58 1.27
C LEU A 340 -16.04 23.39 2.48
N PRO A 341 -16.93 24.39 2.27
CA PRO A 341 -17.53 25.14 3.37
C PRO A 341 -18.30 24.28 4.38
N GLU A 342 -18.77 23.10 3.97
CA GLU A 342 -19.47 22.13 4.81
C GLU A 342 -18.54 21.49 5.87
N PHE A 343 -17.22 21.53 5.65
CA PHE A 343 -16.21 20.86 6.48
C PHE A 343 -15.06 21.80 6.88
N PRO A 344 -15.34 22.96 7.51
CA PRO A 344 -14.33 23.99 7.75
C PRO A 344 -13.20 23.51 8.67
N ASP A 345 -13.52 22.64 9.64
CA ASP A 345 -12.64 22.20 10.72
C ASP A 345 -11.79 20.95 10.40
N GLU A 346 -11.89 20.37 9.20
CA GLU A 346 -11.13 19.16 8.85
C GLU A 346 -9.61 19.39 8.77
N HIS A 347 -8.77 18.38 8.94
CA HIS A 347 -7.32 18.54 8.80
C HIS A 347 -6.81 17.78 7.58
N PRO A 348 -5.81 18.27 6.83
CA PRO A 348 -5.04 19.51 7.01
C PRO A 348 -5.82 20.77 6.65
N HIS A 349 -5.38 21.94 7.14
CA HIS A 349 -6.05 23.23 6.89
C HIS A 349 -5.42 24.02 5.75
N GLY A 350 -6.25 24.83 5.10
CA GLY A 350 -5.81 25.91 4.23
C GLY A 350 -5.51 25.52 2.80
N PHE A 351 -5.46 26.55 1.96
CA PHE A 351 -5.35 26.43 0.51
C PHE A 351 -4.17 25.56 0.08
N LEU A 352 -3.01 25.64 0.72
CA LEU A 352 -1.83 24.86 0.31
C LEU A 352 -1.99 23.34 0.45
N HIS A 353 -2.95 22.87 1.24
CA HIS A 353 -3.10 21.45 1.58
C HIS A 353 -4.44 20.84 1.16
N ARG A 354 -5.39 21.66 0.69
CA ARG A 354 -6.69 21.23 0.20
C ARG A 354 -6.96 21.78 -1.19
N LEU A 355 -7.69 21.05 -2.01
CA LEU A 355 -8.16 21.48 -3.32
C LEU A 355 -9.55 22.11 -3.22
N GLY A 356 -9.75 23.24 -3.89
CA GLY A 356 -11.07 23.78 -4.15
C GLY A 356 -11.85 22.90 -5.13
N PRO A 357 -13.20 22.98 -5.12
CA PRO A 357 -14.05 22.23 -6.03
C PRO A 357 -13.71 22.51 -7.50
N GLY A 358 -13.56 21.46 -8.31
CA GLY A 358 -13.31 21.56 -9.75
C GLY A 358 -11.90 22.01 -10.15
N GLU A 359 -10.97 22.26 -9.22
CA GLU A 359 -9.59 22.67 -9.56
C GLU A 359 -8.91 21.64 -10.50
N LEU A 360 -9.04 20.34 -10.21
CA LEU A 360 -8.45 19.27 -11.02
C LEU A 360 -9.05 19.19 -12.43
N ALA A 361 -10.38 19.30 -12.55
CA ALA A 361 -11.05 19.33 -13.85
C ALA A 361 -10.63 20.55 -14.70
N GLY A 362 -10.26 21.67 -14.06
CA GLY A 362 -9.69 22.83 -14.74
C GLY A 362 -8.34 22.56 -15.40
N TRP A 363 -7.49 21.73 -14.77
CA TRP A 363 -6.17 21.36 -15.32
C TRP A 363 -6.21 20.13 -16.23
N PHE A 364 -7.10 19.17 -15.96
CA PHE A 364 -7.16 17.87 -16.62
C PHE A 364 -8.56 17.57 -17.21
N GLY A 365 -9.17 18.57 -17.83
CA GLY A 365 -10.47 18.47 -18.48
C GLY A 365 -10.40 18.31 -20.00
N PRO A 366 -11.56 18.20 -20.68
CA PRO A 366 -11.63 18.10 -22.14
C PRO A 366 -10.91 19.23 -22.88
N GLY A 367 -10.96 20.45 -22.34
CA GLY A 367 -10.27 21.62 -22.92
C GLY A 367 -8.73 21.56 -22.84
N THR A 368 -8.16 20.64 -22.06
CA THR A 368 -6.72 20.48 -21.88
C THR A 368 -6.18 19.14 -22.40
N GLY A 369 -6.99 18.40 -23.17
CA GLY A 369 -6.59 17.13 -23.80
C GLY A 369 -6.80 15.89 -22.91
N TYR A 370 -7.75 15.96 -21.97
CA TYR A 370 -8.08 14.86 -21.06
C TYR A 370 -9.58 14.52 -21.10
N GLU A 371 -9.89 13.25 -20.88
CA GLU A 371 -11.23 12.77 -20.58
C GLU A 371 -11.36 12.57 -19.07
N VAL A 372 -12.29 13.28 -18.42
CA VAL A 372 -12.58 13.09 -16.98
C VAL A 372 -13.53 11.92 -16.83
N LEU A 373 -13.07 10.87 -16.15
CA LEU A 373 -13.82 9.63 -15.95
C LEU A 373 -14.50 9.57 -14.58
N ASP A 374 -13.91 10.21 -13.57
CA ASP A 374 -14.47 10.34 -12.22
C ASP A 374 -14.00 11.65 -11.60
N ASP A 375 -14.91 12.41 -11.00
CA ASP A 375 -14.63 13.61 -10.22
C ASP A 375 -15.71 13.74 -9.15
N ARG A 376 -15.39 13.29 -7.93
CA ARG A 376 -16.34 13.27 -6.82
C ARG A 376 -15.67 13.59 -5.51
N VAL A 377 -16.46 14.06 -4.56
CA VAL A 377 -16.05 14.13 -3.15
C VAL A 377 -16.51 12.87 -2.44
N GLU A 378 -15.62 12.23 -1.70
CA GLU A 378 -15.94 11.08 -0.86
C GLU A 378 -15.31 11.18 0.53
N CYS A 379 -15.95 10.52 1.50
CA CYS A 379 -15.44 10.39 2.86
C CYS A 379 -14.53 9.16 2.94
N ILE A 380 -13.28 9.36 3.36
CA ILE A 380 -12.27 8.31 3.49
C ILE A 380 -12.28 7.65 4.87
N GLU A 381 -11.44 6.64 5.04
CA GLU A 381 -11.48 5.73 6.19
C GLU A 381 -11.25 6.36 7.57
N ASP A 382 -10.70 7.57 7.61
CA ASP A 382 -10.47 8.35 8.82
C ASP A 382 -11.52 9.44 9.06
N GLY A 383 -12.58 9.45 8.25
CA GLY A 383 -13.73 10.35 8.37
C GLY A 383 -13.59 11.67 7.61
N ARG A 384 -12.44 11.93 6.99
CA ARG A 384 -12.19 13.18 6.26
C ARG A 384 -12.71 13.12 4.84
N HIS A 385 -12.92 14.28 4.24
CA HIS A 385 -13.36 14.39 2.86
C HIS A 385 -12.19 14.62 1.91
N VAL A 386 -12.21 13.89 0.80
CA VAL A 386 -11.24 14.03 -0.29
C VAL A 386 -11.98 14.18 -1.60
N VAL A 387 -11.38 14.88 -2.56
CA VAL A 387 -11.72 14.69 -3.95
C VAL A 387 -11.08 13.40 -4.43
N SER A 388 -11.82 12.59 -5.18
CA SER A 388 -11.35 11.44 -5.92
C SER A 388 -11.54 11.70 -7.39
N PHE A 389 -10.41 11.81 -8.10
CA PHE A 389 -10.35 12.26 -9.47
C PHE A 389 -9.63 11.23 -10.33
N LEU A 390 -10.23 10.88 -11.47
CA LEU A 390 -9.64 10.04 -12.50
C LEU A 390 -9.82 10.73 -13.85
N ALA A 391 -8.70 10.94 -14.54
CA ALA A 391 -8.71 11.43 -15.92
C ALA A 391 -7.79 10.59 -16.80
N ARG A 392 -8.14 10.47 -18.07
CA ARG A 392 -7.34 9.82 -19.10
C ARG A 392 -6.80 10.86 -20.08
N LYS A 393 -5.52 10.81 -20.40
CA LYS A 393 -4.91 11.67 -21.41
C LYS A 393 -5.28 11.17 -22.81
N ASN A 394 -5.66 12.06 -23.71
CA ASN A 394 -5.96 11.71 -25.10
C ASN A 394 -4.72 11.14 -25.81
N LEU A 395 -4.92 10.31 -26.84
CA LEU A 395 -3.83 9.63 -27.57
C LEU A 395 -2.94 10.58 -28.41
N GLY A 396 -3.37 11.82 -28.63
CA GLY A 396 -2.65 12.80 -29.45
C GLY A 396 -3.00 12.72 -30.93
#